data_AF-A0A8B6FB39-F1
#
_entry.id   AF-A0A8B6FB39-F1
#
_cell.length_a   1.000
_cell.length_b   1.000
_cell.length_c   1.000
_cell.angle_alpha   90.00
_cell.angle_beta   90.00
_cell.angle_gamma   90.00
#
_symmetry.space_group_name_H-M   'P 1'
#
loop_
_entity.id
_entity.type
_entity.pdbx_description
1 polymer ?
#
loop_
_entity_poly.entity_id
_entity_poly.type
_entity_poly.pdbx_seq_one_letter_code
_entity_poly.pdbx_strand_id
1 'polypeptide(L)'
;MSIQIHWNNYNLDSNLTDNSGIRLYYTNKLRKNEVGNVQIGQNDLEIPVRSDHFLLNGSCSEACTQRMLPHPIYLTKTYIHMHNLGVAGKFEIYRNGRLIREIAHDSVYNYHKSPLHFHDPPVEVRPGDEVKLSCWFTSGGKNHTIYWGEGSDAEMCYAFVSYYPKVKGFDQCIQFDEYDVNCHIDGELYMGGCTMEMFESDLQTDLIQDIQKTCKADDTCVTSCSAAIQTLTEHPCFNGRFKDYSVRLFPPKIPFWNAVMDLLERHYKSCS
;
A
#
# COMPACT_ATOMS: atom_id res chain seq x y z
N MET A 1 -23.49 9.16 -1.54
CA MET A 1 -23.21 7.76 -1.90
C MET A 1 -22.66 7.75 -3.31
N SER A 2 -21.53 7.10 -3.53
CA SER A 2 -20.92 6.89 -4.83
C SER A 2 -20.96 5.39 -5.17
N ILE A 3 -21.01 5.08 -6.46
CA ILE A 3 -20.84 3.71 -6.98
C ILE A 3 -19.62 3.72 -7.91
N GLN A 4 -18.74 2.76 -7.73
CA GLN A 4 -17.62 2.51 -8.64
C GLN A 4 -17.84 1.14 -9.28
N ILE A 5 -17.80 1.08 -10.60
CA ILE A 5 -17.90 -0.16 -11.37
C ILE A 5 -16.60 -0.30 -12.15
N HIS A 6 -16.00 -1.49 -12.06
CA HIS A 6 -14.76 -1.82 -12.77
C HIS A 6 -15.12 -2.69 -13.97
N TRP A 7 -14.88 -2.19 -15.18
CA TRP A 7 -15.08 -2.95 -16.41
C TRP A 7 -13.74 -3.43 -16.96
N ASN A 8 -13.66 -4.71 -17.30
CA ASN A 8 -12.54 -5.28 -18.06
C ASN A 8 -13.05 -5.75 -19.43
N ASN A 9 -12.81 -4.95 -20.48
CA ASN A 9 -13.18 -5.27 -21.87
C ASN A 9 -11.99 -5.90 -22.61
N TYR A 10 -11.63 -7.13 -22.23
CA TYR A 10 -10.44 -7.82 -22.77
C TYR A 10 -10.46 -7.98 -24.31
N ASN A 11 -11.64 -8.22 -24.90
CA ASN A 11 -11.79 -8.44 -26.34
C ASN A 11 -11.93 -7.14 -27.14
N LEU A 12 -11.97 -5.98 -26.49
CA LEU A 12 -12.18 -4.67 -27.11
C LEU A 12 -13.48 -4.60 -27.93
N ASP A 13 -14.52 -5.28 -27.48
CA ASP A 13 -15.82 -5.29 -28.15
C ASP A 13 -16.43 -3.88 -28.14
N SER A 14 -16.87 -3.41 -29.31
CA SER A 14 -17.33 -2.03 -29.52
C SER A 14 -18.82 -1.80 -29.27
N ASN A 15 -19.61 -2.87 -29.12
CA ASN A 15 -21.07 -2.82 -29.03
C ASN A 15 -21.60 -3.39 -27.69
N LEU A 16 -20.88 -3.17 -26.59
CA LEU A 16 -21.32 -3.57 -25.26
C LEU A 16 -22.15 -2.46 -24.60
N THR A 17 -23.27 -2.83 -24.00
CA THR A 17 -24.07 -1.96 -23.14
C THR A 17 -24.22 -2.62 -21.79
N ASP A 18 -24.09 -1.84 -20.71
CA ASP A 18 -24.17 -2.33 -19.35
C ASP A 18 -25.22 -1.54 -18.56
N ASN A 19 -25.98 -2.25 -17.73
CA ASN A 19 -26.97 -1.68 -16.81
C ASN A 19 -26.74 -2.21 -15.38
N SER A 20 -25.48 -2.50 -15.05
CA SER A 20 -25.10 -2.98 -13.73
C SER A 20 -25.28 -1.91 -12.66
N GLY A 21 -25.56 -2.36 -11.43
CA GLY A 21 -25.75 -1.48 -10.30
C GLY A 21 -25.98 -2.27 -9.02
N ILE A 22 -26.31 -1.54 -7.95
CA ILE A 22 -26.60 -2.13 -6.64
C ILE A 22 -28.03 -1.80 -6.21
N ARG A 23 -28.70 -2.76 -5.58
CA ARG A 23 -29.97 -2.54 -4.88
C ARG A 23 -29.71 -2.51 -3.38
N LEU A 24 -30.10 -1.41 -2.74
CA LEU A 24 -29.91 -1.22 -1.30
C LEU A 24 -31.23 -1.33 -0.56
N TYR A 25 -31.21 -2.11 0.51
CA TYR A 25 -32.33 -2.23 1.45
C TYR A 25 -31.93 -1.52 2.76
N TYR A 26 -32.72 -0.57 3.21
CA TYR A 26 -32.42 0.28 4.37
C TYR A 26 -33.64 0.43 5.29
N THR A 27 -33.40 0.91 6.51
CA THR A 27 -34.43 1.20 7.51
C THR A 27 -34.14 2.53 8.20
N ASN A 28 -35.17 3.23 8.65
CA ASN A 28 -35.06 4.43 9.47
C ASN A 28 -34.85 4.13 10.96
N LYS A 29 -34.96 2.86 11.38
CA LYS A 29 -34.70 2.43 12.76
C LYS A 29 -33.23 2.05 12.93
N LEU A 30 -32.50 2.83 13.71
CA LEU A 30 -31.09 2.56 14.01
C LEU A 30 -30.92 1.22 14.72
N ARG A 31 -29.90 0.47 14.31
CA ARG A 31 -29.46 -0.75 15.01
C ARG A 31 -28.54 -0.36 16.17
N LYS A 32 -28.33 -1.28 17.11
CA LYS A 32 -27.50 -1.05 18.30
C LYS A 32 -26.06 -0.63 17.95
N ASN A 33 -25.47 -1.26 16.94
CA ASN A 33 -24.09 -1.01 16.52
C ASN A 33 -24.04 -0.58 15.06
N GLU A 34 -23.19 0.39 14.77
CA GLU A 34 -22.80 0.74 13.40
C GLU A 34 -21.67 -0.18 12.93
N VAL A 35 -21.73 -0.57 11.65
CA VAL A 35 -20.66 -1.34 11.01
C VAL A 35 -19.65 -0.39 10.38
N GLY A 36 -18.37 -0.61 10.66
CA GLY A 36 -17.25 -0.04 9.93
C GLY A 36 -16.69 -1.04 8.92
N ASN A 37 -15.93 -0.54 7.95
CA ASN A 37 -15.09 -1.37 7.09
C ASN A 37 -13.67 -0.83 7.16
N VAL A 38 -12.69 -1.71 7.33
CA VAL A 38 -11.28 -1.34 7.29
C VAL A 38 -10.57 -2.17 6.22
N GLN A 39 -9.71 -1.52 5.44
CA GLN A 39 -8.77 -2.16 4.55
C GLN A 39 -7.42 -2.30 5.27
N ILE A 40 -6.90 -3.52 5.37
CA ILE A 40 -5.61 -3.83 5.99
C ILE A 40 -4.72 -4.50 4.96
N GLY A 41 -3.44 -4.13 4.86
CA GLY A 41 -2.55 -4.76 3.88
C GLY A 41 -1.25 -4.00 3.63
N GLN A 42 -0.70 -4.15 2.41
CA GLN A 42 0.63 -3.70 2.04
C GLN A 42 0.64 -3.00 0.68
N ASN A 43 1.27 -1.82 0.62
CA ASN A 43 1.46 -1.04 -0.60
C ASN A 43 2.86 -1.22 -1.23
N ASP A 44 3.87 -1.61 -0.44
CA ASP A 44 5.19 -1.94 -0.96
C ASP A 44 5.21 -3.36 -1.56
N LEU A 45 4.52 -3.52 -2.69
CA LEU A 45 4.45 -4.77 -3.44
C LEU A 45 5.37 -4.72 -4.66
N GLU A 46 6.32 -5.65 -4.68
CA GLU A 46 7.27 -5.86 -5.76
C GLU A 46 7.53 -7.37 -5.94
N ILE A 47 6.71 -8.02 -6.77
CA ILE A 47 6.84 -9.46 -7.05
C ILE A 47 7.93 -9.65 -8.11
N PRO A 48 9.03 -10.37 -7.80
CA PRO A 48 10.10 -10.61 -8.75
C PRO A 48 9.65 -11.42 -9.97
N VAL A 49 10.39 -11.27 -11.07
CA VAL A 49 10.24 -12.11 -12.26
C VAL A 49 10.41 -13.59 -11.92
N ARG A 50 9.58 -14.44 -12.54
CA ARG A 50 9.70 -15.90 -12.47
C ARG A 50 9.84 -16.49 -11.07
N SER A 51 9.16 -15.87 -10.10
CA SER A 51 9.08 -16.38 -8.74
C SER A 51 7.95 -17.40 -8.66
N ASP A 52 8.31 -18.63 -8.27
CA ASP A 52 7.34 -19.68 -8.01
C ASP A 52 6.58 -19.45 -6.69
N HIS A 53 7.21 -18.75 -5.75
CA HIS A 53 6.66 -18.46 -4.42
C HIS A 53 7.22 -17.14 -3.89
N PHE A 54 6.36 -16.12 -3.84
CA PHE A 54 6.67 -14.84 -3.22
C PHE A 54 5.70 -14.57 -2.07
N LEU A 55 6.22 -14.35 -0.87
CA LEU A 55 5.43 -14.01 0.31
C LEU A 55 5.55 -12.51 0.57
N LEU A 56 4.41 -11.84 0.63
CA LEU A 56 4.31 -10.47 1.10
C LEU A 56 3.50 -10.42 2.39
N ASN A 57 3.97 -9.63 3.36
CA ASN A 57 3.22 -9.35 4.56
C ASN A 57 2.78 -7.88 4.58
N GLY A 58 1.56 -7.65 5.04
CA GLY A 58 1.09 -6.35 5.50
C GLY A 58 0.42 -6.53 6.85
N SER A 59 0.32 -5.47 7.62
CA SER A 59 -0.31 -5.52 8.93
C SER A 59 -0.96 -4.20 9.29
N CYS A 60 -1.78 -4.25 10.33
CA CYS A 60 -2.05 -3.09 11.18
C CYS A 60 -1.31 -3.36 12.49
N SER A 61 -0.23 -2.63 12.74
CA SER A 61 0.67 -2.94 13.85
C SER A 61 0.03 -2.78 15.23
N GLU A 62 0.66 -3.36 16.27
CA GLU A 62 0.26 -3.18 17.67
C GLU A 62 0.20 -1.68 18.04
N ALA A 63 1.20 -0.90 17.64
CA ALA A 63 1.23 0.54 17.88
C ALA A 63 0.06 1.24 17.19
N CYS A 64 -0.30 0.77 15.99
CA CYS A 64 -1.34 1.40 15.21
C CYS A 64 -2.74 1.14 15.74
N THR A 65 -3.05 -0.12 16.03
CA THR A 65 -4.35 -0.45 16.66
C THR A 65 -4.46 0.18 18.04
N GLN A 66 -3.38 0.25 18.82
CA GLN A 66 -3.35 0.93 20.12
C GLN A 66 -3.73 2.41 20.02
N ARG A 67 -3.31 3.07 18.93
CA ARG A 67 -3.59 4.49 18.68
C ARG A 67 -4.98 4.72 18.09
N MET A 68 -5.36 3.93 17.10
CA MET A 68 -6.56 4.15 16.29
C MET A 68 -7.83 3.58 16.94
N LEU A 69 -7.72 2.51 17.74
CA LEU A 69 -8.88 1.88 18.37
C LEU A 69 -9.06 2.41 19.81
N PRO A 70 -10.16 3.12 20.10
CA PRO A 70 -10.45 3.59 21.46
C PRO A 70 -10.96 2.48 22.39
N HIS A 71 -11.41 1.36 21.83
CA HIS A 71 -11.97 0.20 22.53
C HIS A 71 -11.89 -1.03 21.60
N PRO A 72 -12.16 -2.25 22.10
CA PRO A 72 -12.22 -3.43 21.24
C PRO A 72 -13.24 -3.28 20.12
N ILE A 73 -12.93 -3.89 18.97
CA ILE A 73 -13.84 -4.06 17.83
C ILE A 73 -14.06 -5.55 17.55
N TYR A 74 -15.14 -5.84 16.85
CA TYR A 74 -15.63 -7.19 16.60
C TYR A 74 -15.78 -7.40 15.09
N LEU A 75 -14.87 -8.17 14.51
CA LEU A 75 -14.86 -8.50 13.10
C LEU A 75 -15.99 -9.49 12.81
N THR A 76 -16.82 -9.18 11.82
CA THR A 76 -17.95 -10.02 11.40
C THR A 76 -17.74 -10.65 10.04
N LYS A 77 -16.87 -10.05 9.22
CA LYS A 77 -16.59 -10.51 7.87
C LYS A 77 -15.19 -10.15 7.44
N THR A 78 -14.50 -11.06 6.76
CA THR A 78 -13.18 -10.83 6.16
C THR A 78 -13.19 -11.30 4.71
N TYR A 79 -12.59 -10.50 3.84
CA TYR A 79 -12.39 -10.81 2.43
C TYR A 79 -10.93 -10.52 2.08
N ILE A 80 -10.16 -11.57 1.77
CA ILE A 80 -8.78 -11.40 1.29
C ILE A 80 -8.84 -11.13 -0.22
N HIS A 81 -8.05 -10.15 -0.65
CA HIS A 81 -8.01 -9.65 -2.01
C HIS A 81 -6.58 -9.55 -2.52
N MET A 82 -6.35 -10.29 -3.60
CA MET A 82 -5.18 -10.30 -4.47
C MET A 82 -5.66 -10.43 -5.91
N HIS A 83 -4.88 -10.01 -6.90
CA HIS A 83 -5.21 -10.22 -8.31
C HIS A 83 -4.75 -11.62 -8.78
N ASN A 84 -4.42 -11.75 -10.07
CA ASN A 84 -4.28 -13.03 -10.78
C ASN A 84 -3.09 -13.89 -10.32
N LEU A 85 -2.07 -13.29 -9.70
CA LEU A 85 -0.86 -13.97 -9.23
C LEU A 85 -1.02 -14.52 -7.81
N GLY A 86 -2.06 -14.11 -7.08
CA GLY A 86 -2.34 -14.61 -5.73
C GLY A 86 -2.67 -16.10 -5.73
N VAL A 87 -2.03 -16.87 -4.85
CA VAL A 87 -2.20 -18.33 -4.73
C VAL A 87 -2.65 -18.78 -3.35
N ALA A 88 -2.34 -18.01 -2.31
CA ALA A 88 -2.84 -18.24 -0.96
C ALA A 88 -2.87 -16.94 -0.16
N GLY A 89 -3.72 -16.89 0.85
CA GLY A 89 -3.83 -15.75 1.75
C GLY A 89 -4.13 -16.20 3.17
N LYS A 90 -3.59 -15.49 4.16
CA LYS A 90 -3.85 -15.78 5.57
C LYS A 90 -3.92 -14.49 6.37
N PHE A 91 -4.94 -14.36 7.21
CA PHE A 91 -5.19 -13.20 8.05
C PHE A 91 -5.26 -13.61 9.51
N GLU A 92 -4.42 -13.02 10.36
CA GLU A 92 -4.15 -13.48 11.72
C GLU A 92 -4.19 -12.31 12.72
N ILE A 93 -4.50 -12.61 13.98
CA ILE A 93 -4.37 -11.69 15.10
C ILE A 93 -3.22 -12.15 15.98
N TYR A 94 -2.32 -11.23 16.29
CA TYR A 94 -1.27 -11.38 17.27
C TYR A 94 -1.51 -10.42 18.44
N ARG A 95 -1.16 -10.84 19.65
CA ARG A 95 -1.23 -10.01 20.85
C ARG A 95 0.01 -10.24 21.69
N ASN A 96 0.79 -9.19 21.91
CA ASN A 96 2.10 -9.28 22.57
C ASN A 96 3.00 -10.31 21.86
N GLY A 97 3.06 -10.25 20.52
CA GLY A 97 3.85 -11.16 19.68
C GLY A 97 3.39 -12.63 19.65
N ARG A 98 2.24 -12.99 20.25
CA ARG A 98 1.70 -14.36 20.20
C ARG A 98 0.49 -14.44 19.31
N LEU A 99 0.45 -15.46 18.43
CA LEU A 99 -0.72 -15.76 17.62
C LEU A 99 -1.91 -16.08 18.54
N ILE A 100 -2.97 -15.28 18.43
CA ILE A 100 -4.22 -15.48 19.16
C ILE A 100 -5.19 -16.30 18.32
N ARG A 101 -5.31 -15.96 17.03
CA ARG A 101 -6.28 -16.59 16.14
C ARG A 101 -5.93 -16.37 14.67
N GLU A 102 -6.12 -17.40 13.86
CA GLU A 102 -6.28 -17.29 12.41
C GLU A 102 -7.72 -16.85 12.13
N ILE A 103 -7.89 -15.64 11.58
CA ILE A 103 -9.21 -15.08 11.24
C ILE A 103 -9.72 -15.69 9.94
N ALA A 104 -8.86 -15.74 8.92
CA ALA A 104 -9.19 -16.24 7.60
C ALA A 104 -7.96 -16.90 6.96
N HIS A 105 -8.19 -17.96 6.20
CA HIS A 105 -7.12 -18.68 5.51
C HIS A 105 -7.64 -19.29 4.21
N ASP A 106 -7.10 -18.78 3.12
CA ASP A 106 -7.34 -19.22 1.76
C ASP A 106 -6.12 -19.99 1.28
N SER A 107 -6.06 -21.28 1.58
CA SER A 107 -4.92 -22.13 1.20
C SER A 107 -4.83 -22.38 -0.31
N VAL A 108 -5.94 -22.20 -1.02
CA VAL A 108 -6.03 -22.20 -2.48
C VAL A 108 -6.85 -20.99 -2.90
N TYR A 109 -6.17 -19.86 -3.07
CA TYR A 109 -6.81 -18.61 -3.49
C TYR A 109 -7.08 -18.62 -4.99
N ASN A 110 -8.22 -18.05 -5.39
CA ASN A 110 -8.57 -17.82 -6.77
C ASN A 110 -9.25 -16.45 -6.88
N TYR A 111 -8.63 -15.52 -7.61
CA TYR A 111 -9.15 -14.17 -7.80
C TYR A 111 -10.62 -14.14 -8.26
N HIS A 112 -11.03 -15.05 -9.16
CA HIS A 112 -12.39 -15.10 -9.68
C HIS A 112 -13.42 -15.72 -8.73
N LYS A 113 -12.95 -16.39 -7.66
CA LYS A 113 -13.77 -17.10 -6.68
C LYS A 113 -13.24 -16.88 -5.27
N SER A 114 -12.80 -15.67 -4.97
CA SER A 114 -12.22 -15.38 -3.66
C SER A 114 -13.28 -15.56 -2.57
N PRO A 115 -13.00 -16.37 -1.54
CA PRO A 115 -13.97 -16.72 -0.52
C PRO A 115 -14.25 -15.55 0.42
N LEU A 116 -15.48 -15.54 0.94
CA LEU A 116 -15.91 -14.57 1.93
C LEU A 116 -16.03 -15.27 3.28
N HIS A 117 -15.25 -14.83 4.26
CA HIS A 117 -15.23 -15.42 5.59
C HIS A 117 -16.20 -14.67 6.48
N PHE A 118 -17.22 -15.35 6.98
CA PHE A 118 -18.17 -14.80 7.96
C PHE A 118 -17.84 -15.31 9.35
N HIS A 119 -17.88 -14.41 10.33
CA HIS A 119 -17.48 -14.70 11.71
C HIS A 119 -18.67 -14.64 12.64
N ASP A 120 -19.13 -15.82 13.06
CA ASP A 120 -20.14 -15.99 14.10
C ASP A 120 -19.68 -17.10 15.07
N PRO A 121 -19.27 -16.77 16.32
CA PRO A 121 -19.30 -15.43 16.89
C PRO A 121 -18.26 -14.48 16.26
N PRO A 122 -18.51 -13.14 16.30
CA PRO A 122 -17.55 -12.14 15.83
C PRO A 122 -16.19 -12.24 16.52
N VAL A 123 -15.11 -11.94 15.79
CA VAL A 123 -13.74 -12.01 16.31
C VAL A 123 -13.35 -10.70 16.97
N GLU A 124 -12.94 -10.73 18.24
CA GLU A 124 -12.49 -9.54 18.97
C GLU A 124 -11.05 -9.16 18.59
N VAL A 125 -10.85 -7.89 18.26
CA VAL A 125 -9.55 -7.21 18.14
C VAL A 125 -9.50 -6.11 19.18
N ARG A 126 -8.42 -6.04 19.97
CA ARG A 126 -8.22 -5.05 21.02
C ARG A 126 -7.22 -3.97 20.57
N PRO A 127 -7.29 -2.77 21.16
CA PRO A 127 -6.18 -1.83 21.07
C PRO A 127 -4.88 -2.50 21.54
N GLY A 128 -3.82 -2.42 20.74
CA GLY A 128 -2.53 -3.08 21.00
C GLY A 128 -2.37 -4.45 20.38
N ASP A 129 -3.36 -4.97 19.65
CA ASP A 129 -3.19 -6.18 18.84
C ASP A 129 -2.55 -5.85 17.49
N GLU A 130 -1.75 -6.75 16.95
CA GLU A 130 -1.37 -6.72 15.54
C GLU A 130 -2.36 -7.56 14.75
N VAL A 131 -2.86 -7.03 13.63
CA VAL A 131 -3.61 -7.84 12.66
C VAL A 131 -2.79 -7.96 11.39
N LYS A 132 -2.37 -9.18 11.06
CA LYS A 132 -1.39 -9.47 10.03
C LYS A 132 -2.03 -10.19 8.86
N LEU A 133 -1.75 -9.69 7.66
CA LEU A 133 -2.08 -10.32 6.38
C LEU A 133 -0.80 -10.86 5.74
N SER A 134 -0.83 -12.13 5.39
CA SER A 134 0.17 -12.78 4.53
C SER A 134 -0.48 -13.14 3.20
N CYS A 135 0.13 -12.68 2.11
CA CYS A 135 -0.28 -12.97 0.74
C CYS A 135 0.85 -13.74 0.04
N TRP A 136 0.48 -14.84 -0.61
CA TRP A 136 1.40 -15.63 -1.42
C TRP A 136 1.09 -15.44 -2.89
N PHE A 137 2.13 -15.24 -3.68
CA PHE A 137 2.04 -15.02 -5.11
C PHE A 137 2.93 -15.98 -5.89
N THR A 138 2.55 -16.23 -7.14
CA THR A 138 3.41 -16.84 -8.15
C THR A 138 3.41 -15.97 -9.41
N SER A 139 4.58 -15.52 -9.85
CA SER A 139 4.72 -14.78 -11.11
C SER A 139 5.04 -15.70 -12.29
N GLY A 140 5.28 -17.00 -12.06
CA GLY A 140 5.39 -18.04 -13.08
C GLY A 140 6.30 -17.65 -14.25
N GLY A 141 5.72 -17.45 -15.44
CA GLY A 141 6.48 -17.10 -16.65
C GLY A 141 6.75 -15.61 -16.87
N LYS A 142 6.30 -14.70 -15.98
CA LYS A 142 6.42 -13.25 -16.19
C LYS A 142 7.89 -12.83 -16.29
N ASN A 143 8.19 -12.00 -17.28
CA ASN A 143 9.55 -11.54 -17.62
C ASN A 143 9.88 -10.13 -17.13
N HIS A 144 8.96 -9.50 -16.39
CA HIS A 144 9.13 -8.22 -15.73
C HIS A 144 8.55 -8.27 -14.32
N THR A 145 9.08 -7.43 -13.44
CA THR A 145 8.62 -7.29 -12.05
C THR A 145 7.20 -6.76 -12.04
N ILE A 146 6.35 -7.33 -11.18
CA ILE A 146 4.96 -6.91 -11.01
C ILE A 146 4.88 -6.09 -9.74
N TYR A 147 4.30 -4.89 -9.85
CA TYR A 147 4.22 -3.94 -8.75
C TYR A 147 2.79 -3.80 -8.23
N TRP A 148 2.63 -3.09 -7.13
CA TRP A 148 1.34 -2.63 -6.64
C TRP A 148 0.58 -1.82 -7.71
N GLY A 149 -0.73 -2.04 -7.84
CA GLY A 149 -1.60 -1.20 -8.66
C GLY A 149 -3.06 -1.67 -8.70
N GLU A 150 -3.97 -0.80 -9.13
CA GLU A 150 -5.42 -1.09 -9.22
C GLU A 150 -5.79 -1.93 -10.45
N GLY A 151 -4.96 -1.92 -11.49
CA GLY A 151 -5.21 -2.67 -12.71
C GLY A 151 -4.97 -4.18 -12.54
N SER A 152 -5.63 -4.99 -13.37
CA SER A 152 -5.46 -6.46 -13.38
C SER A 152 -4.09 -6.93 -13.88
N ASP A 153 -3.29 -6.02 -14.45
CA ASP A 153 -1.89 -6.19 -14.87
C ASP A 153 -0.90 -5.92 -13.73
N ALA A 154 -1.36 -5.30 -12.64
CA ALA A 154 -0.64 -5.11 -11.39
C ALA A 154 -1.18 -6.07 -10.30
N GLU A 155 -0.67 -5.95 -9.07
CA GLU A 155 -1.09 -6.78 -7.95
C GLU A 155 -1.49 -5.99 -6.70
N MET A 156 -2.22 -6.66 -5.81
CA MET A 156 -2.65 -6.13 -4.52
C MET A 156 -2.51 -7.19 -3.42
N CYS A 157 -2.37 -6.75 -2.18
CA CYS A 157 -2.44 -7.61 -0.99
C CYS A 157 -3.24 -6.90 0.10
N TYR A 158 -4.55 -7.17 0.16
CA TYR A 158 -5.44 -6.56 1.14
C TYR A 158 -6.40 -7.56 1.80
N ALA A 159 -6.81 -7.23 3.01
CA ALA A 159 -7.95 -7.80 3.69
C ALA A 159 -8.97 -6.68 3.90
N PHE A 160 -10.16 -6.84 3.31
CA PHE A 160 -11.31 -5.99 3.58
C PHE A 160 -12.13 -6.60 4.71
N VAL A 161 -12.24 -5.86 5.82
CA VAL A 161 -12.82 -6.39 7.05
C VAL A 161 -14.00 -5.54 7.48
N SER A 162 -15.16 -6.17 7.65
CA SER A 162 -16.33 -5.52 8.27
C SER A 162 -16.31 -5.79 9.77
N TYR A 163 -16.52 -4.74 10.57
CA TYR A 163 -16.45 -4.81 12.02
C TYR A 163 -17.48 -3.91 12.69
N TYR A 164 -17.68 -4.08 14.00
CA TYR A 164 -18.43 -3.14 14.83
C TYR A 164 -17.81 -3.03 16.24
N PRO A 165 -18.10 -1.96 17.00
CA PRO A 165 -18.74 -0.73 16.54
C PRO A 165 -17.79 0.05 15.62
N LYS A 166 -18.36 0.80 14.68
CA LYS A 166 -17.59 1.67 13.77
C LYS A 166 -16.70 2.63 14.55
N VAL A 167 -15.43 2.72 14.16
CA VAL A 167 -14.48 3.69 14.69
C VAL A 167 -14.25 4.77 13.63
N LYS A 168 -14.39 6.04 14.01
CA LYS A 168 -14.23 7.17 13.08
C LYS A 168 -12.76 7.25 12.61
N GLY A 169 -12.54 7.28 11.30
CA GLY A 169 -11.20 7.38 10.70
C GLY A 169 -10.44 6.06 10.60
N PHE A 170 -11.00 4.94 11.10
CA PHE A 170 -10.41 3.62 10.95
C PHE A 170 -10.99 2.89 9.72
N ASP A 171 -10.74 3.49 8.55
CA ASP A 171 -11.18 2.99 7.25
C ASP A 171 -10.03 2.30 6.48
N GLN A 172 -8.78 2.66 6.79
CA GLN A 172 -7.58 2.02 6.25
C GLN A 172 -6.52 1.89 7.36
N CYS A 173 -5.85 0.74 7.41
CA CYS A 173 -4.65 0.53 8.19
C CYS A 173 -3.67 -0.26 7.30
N ILE A 174 -2.93 0.49 6.49
CA ILE A 174 -2.11 -0.03 5.40
C ILE A 174 -0.66 0.25 5.75
N GLN A 175 0.19 -0.74 5.50
CA GLN A 175 1.62 -0.57 5.57
C GLN A 175 2.23 -0.23 4.22
N PHE A 176 3.35 0.48 4.27
CA PHE A 176 4.34 0.55 3.20
C PHE A 176 5.65 0.08 3.82
N ASP A 177 6.15 -1.06 3.33
CA ASP A 177 7.26 -1.78 3.96
C ASP A 177 6.92 -2.07 5.44
N GLU A 178 7.70 -1.54 6.39
CA GLU A 178 7.48 -1.68 7.84
C GLU A 178 6.60 -0.57 8.45
N TYR A 179 6.26 0.48 7.70
CA TYR A 179 5.63 1.69 8.23
C TYR A 179 4.10 1.66 8.09
N ASP A 180 3.36 1.94 9.18
CA ASP A 180 1.91 2.12 9.11
C ASP A 180 1.56 3.51 8.56
N VAL A 181 1.19 3.55 7.29
CA VAL A 181 1.04 4.78 6.51
C VAL A 181 -0.17 5.59 6.97
N ASN A 182 -1.30 4.93 7.28
CA ASN A 182 -2.56 5.63 7.61
C ASN A 182 -2.87 5.68 9.11
N CYS A 183 -1.83 5.62 9.94
CA CYS A 183 -1.94 5.40 11.37
C CYS A 183 -2.14 6.66 12.24
N HIS A 184 -2.30 7.82 11.62
CA HIS A 184 -2.39 9.09 12.34
C HIS A 184 -3.85 9.55 12.40
N ILE A 185 -4.28 9.99 13.59
CA ILE A 185 -5.62 10.55 13.84
C ILE A 185 -5.90 11.76 12.93
N ASP A 186 -4.83 12.47 12.54
CA ASP A 186 -4.87 13.65 11.67
C ASP A 186 -4.57 13.33 10.18
N GLY A 187 -4.34 12.06 9.83
CA GLY A 187 -4.11 11.62 8.45
C GLY A 187 -2.69 11.84 7.89
N GLU A 188 -1.74 12.33 8.69
CA GLU A 188 -0.35 12.47 8.22
C GLU A 188 0.31 11.11 8.01
N LEU A 189 0.78 10.89 6.78
CA LEU A 189 1.41 9.65 6.35
C LEU A 189 2.80 9.54 6.97
N TYR A 190 3.02 8.67 7.96
CA TYR A 190 4.32 8.58 8.62
C TYR A 190 5.11 7.36 8.14
N MET A 191 5.92 7.54 7.10
CA MET A 191 6.92 6.56 6.66
C MET A 191 8.30 6.97 7.18
N GLY A 192 8.48 6.95 8.51
CA GLY A 192 9.76 7.34 9.13
C GLY A 192 10.11 8.82 8.98
N GLY A 193 9.11 9.70 9.01
CA GLY A 193 9.26 11.15 8.78
C GLY A 193 9.12 11.57 7.31
N CYS A 194 8.72 10.64 6.43
CA CYS A 194 8.44 10.91 5.02
C CYS A 194 6.95 10.77 4.67
N THR A 195 6.42 11.70 3.87
CA THR A 195 5.14 11.54 3.15
C THR A 195 5.38 11.71 1.64
N MET A 196 4.59 11.02 0.81
CA MET A 196 4.69 11.18 -0.66
C MET A 196 4.39 12.61 -1.12
N GLU A 197 3.40 13.25 -0.49
CA GLU A 197 3.01 14.64 -0.80
C GLU A 197 4.11 15.63 -0.43
N MET A 198 4.73 15.47 0.75
CA MET A 198 5.87 16.27 1.18
C MET A 198 7.04 16.08 0.22
N PHE A 199 7.34 14.84 -0.15
CA PHE A 199 8.45 14.58 -1.06
C PHE A 199 8.22 15.18 -2.45
N GLU A 200 7.02 15.04 -3.01
CA GLU A 200 6.69 15.65 -4.30
C GLU A 200 6.80 17.18 -4.24
N SER A 201 6.35 17.79 -3.15
CA SER A 201 6.49 19.23 -2.90
C SER A 201 7.96 19.67 -2.82
N ASP A 202 8.78 18.99 -2.01
CA ASP A 202 10.19 19.33 -1.78
C ASP A 202 11.04 19.12 -3.06
N LEU A 203 10.71 18.10 -3.85
CA LEU A 203 11.34 17.85 -5.15
C LEU A 203 11.05 18.98 -6.15
N GLN A 204 9.80 19.45 -6.23
CA GLN A 204 9.38 20.46 -7.22
C GLN A 204 9.87 21.87 -6.88
N THR A 205 9.96 22.20 -5.59
CA THR A 205 10.26 23.56 -5.13
C THR A 205 11.76 23.80 -4.97
N ASP A 206 12.47 22.94 -4.25
CA ASP A 206 13.82 23.27 -3.78
C ASP A 206 14.90 22.30 -4.28
N LEU A 207 14.68 20.98 -4.20
CA LEU A 207 15.75 19.99 -4.41
C LEU A 207 16.22 19.89 -5.87
N ILE A 208 15.28 19.75 -6.81
CA ILE A 208 15.63 19.60 -8.23
C ILE A 208 16.21 20.90 -8.79
N GLN A 209 15.61 22.03 -8.43
CA GLN A 209 16.08 23.34 -8.92
C GLN A 209 17.49 23.64 -8.42
N ASP A 210 17.81 23.31 -7.16
CA ASP A 210 19.14 23.52 -6.61
C ASP A 210 20.19 22.64 -7.30
N ILE A 211 19.89 21.35 -7.53
CA ILE A 211 20.77 20.45 -8.29
C ILE A 211 20.98 20.97 -9.71
N GLN A 212 19.93 21.40 -10.41
CA GLN A 212 20.05 21.93 -11.77
C GLN A 212 20.89 23.20 -11.84
N LYS A 213 20.80 24.05 -10.83
CA LYS A 213 21.54 25.32 -10.77
C LYS A 213 23.01 25.12 -10.41
N THR A 214 23.30 24.17 -9.52
CA THR A 214 24.63 23.98 -8.92
C THR A 214 25.45 22.90 -9.62
N CYS A 215 24.82 21.89 -10.20
CA CYS A 215 25.48 20.77 -10.90
C CYS A 215 25.51 20.99 -12.40
N LYS A 216 26.72 21.11 -12.96
CA LYS A 216 26.95 21.09 -14.41
C LYS A 216 27.30 19.67 -14.86
N ALA A 217 26.97 19.35 -16.11
CA ALA A 217 27.19 18.02 -16.69
C ALA A 217 28.65 17.54 -16.60
N ASP A 218 29.61 18.47 -16.65
CA ASP A 218 31.03 18.16 -16.79
C ASP A 218 31.79 18.21 -15.45
N ASP A 219 31.14 18.73 -14.39
CA ASP A 219 31.80 19.02 -13.12
C ASP A 219 30.85 18.79 -11.95
N THR A 220 30.67 17.51 -11.61
CA THR A 220 29.79 17.06 -10.52
C THR A 220 30.48 17.03 -9.16
N CYS A 221 31.81 17.11 -9.10
CA CYS A 221 32.58 17.02 -7.85
C CYS A 221 32.82 18.38 -7.17
N VAL A 222 32.31 19.48 -7.74
CA VAL A 222 32.36 20.80 -7.08
C VAL A 222 31.55 20.76 -5.79
N THR A 223 32.06 21.39 -4.74
CA THR A 223 31.46 21.43 -3.40
C THR A 223 29.98 21.84 -3.41
N SER A 224 29.59 22.81 -4.25
CA SER A 224 28.20 23.25 -4.37
C SER A 224 27.28 22.18 -4.93
N CYS A 225 27.72 21.45 -5.95
CA CYS A 225 26.95 20.33 -6.53
C CYS A 225 26.90 19.15 -5.55
N SER A 226 28.02 18.85 -4.89
CA SER A 226 28.09 17.78 -3.89
C SER A 226 27.13 18.05 -2.73
N ALA A 227 27.04 19.30 -2.26
CA ALA A 227 26.11 19.70 -1.22
C ALA A 227 24.64 19.57 -1.66
N ALA A 228 24.29 20.00 -2.88
CA ALA A 228 22.93 19.86 -3.40
C ALA A 228 22.52 18.38 -3.55
N ILE A 229 23.43 17.53 -4.04
CA ILE A 229 23.24 16.08 -4.12
C ILE A 229 23.11 15.45 -2.74
N GLN A 230 23.92 15.89 -1.77
CA GLN A 230 23.84 15.42 -0.39
C GLN A 230 22.46 15.74 0.22
N THR A 231 21.94 16.95 0.03
CA THR A 231 20.60 17.34 0.51
C THR A 231 19.51 16.42 -0.01
N LEU A 232 19.55 16.04 -1.30
CA LEU A 232 18.59 15.07 -1.86
C LEU A 232 18.82 13.65 -1.32
N THR A 233 20.06 13.20 -1.20
CA THR A 233 20.38 11.82 -0.80
C THR A 233 20.19 11.53 0.69
N GLU A 234 20.28 12.57 1.52
CA GLU A 234 19.98 12.51 2.96
C GLU A 234 18.50 12.78 3.27
N HIS A 235 17.71 13.13 2.26
CA HIS A 235 16.29 13.37 2.44
C HIS A 235 15.58 12.11 2.98
N PRO A 236 14.73 12.20 4.02
CA PRO A 236 14.05 11.04 4.60
C PRO A 236 13.26 10.21 3.57
N CYS A 237 12.71 10.89 2.56
CA CYS A 237 11.98 10.28 1.44
C CYS A 237 12.85 9.81 0.27
N PHE A 238 14.18 9.82 0.39
CA PHE A 238 15.07 9.33 -0.66
C PHE A 238 16.04 8.27 -0.13
N ASN A 239 15.56 7.47 0.83
CA ASN A 239 16.29 6.36 1.42
C ASN A 239 15.53 5.02 1.28
N GLY A 240 16.27 3.91 1.29
CA GLY A 240 15.73 2.55 1.32
C GLY A 240 14.67 2.23 0.25
N ARG A 241 13.65 1.47 0.64
CA ARG A 241 12.54 1.03 -0.23
C ARG A 241 11.75 2.21 -0.81
N PHE A 242 11.61 3.28 -0.04
CA PHE A 242 10.85 4.45 -0.47
C PHE A 242 11.55 5.23 -1.60
N LYS A 243 12.89 5.28 -1.59
CA LYS A 243 13.68 5.79 -2.72
C LYS A 243 13.36 5.02 -4.00
N ASP A 244 13.46 3.69 -3.96
CA ASP A 244 13.26 2.83 -5.13
C ASP A 244 11.84 2.98 -5.68
N TYR A 245 10.85 3.03 -4.80
CA TYR A 245 9.45 3.28 -5.15
C TYR A 245 9.24 4.67 -5.79
N SER A 246 9.84 5.70 -5.21
CA SER A 246 9.75 7.08 -5.71
C SER A 246 10.42 7.26 -7.07
N VAL A 247 11.65 6.74 -7.23
CA VAL A 247 12.41 6.75 -8.49
C VAL A 247 11.64 6.06 -9.60
N ARG A 248 10.81 5.05 -9.27
CA ARG A 248 9.95 4.37 -10.25
C ARG A 248 8.72 5.20 -10.65
N LEU A 249 8.10 5.93 -9.71
CA LEU A 249 6.83 6.62 -9.94
C LEU A 249 6.94 8.04 -10.48
N PHE A 250 8.01 8.77 -10.12
CA PHE A 250 8.16 10.18 -10.48
C PHE A 250 8.72 10.52 -11.87
N PRO A 251 9.50 9.68 -12.59
CA PRO A 251 10.03 10.02 -13.91
C PRO A 251 8.99 10.58 -14.92
N PRO A 252 7.73 10.11 -14.97
CA PRO A 252 6.73 10.69 -15.87
C PRO A 252 6.07 11.99 -15.34
N LYS A 253 6.20 12.32 -14.05
CA LYS A 253 5.46 13.41 -13.40
C LYS A 253 6.31 14.64 -13.08
N ILE A 254 7.62 14.45 -12.91
CA ILE A 254 8.52 15.53 -12.47
C ILE A 254 9.46 15.94 -13.61
N PRO A 255 9.39 17.19 -14.10
CA PRO A 255 10.33 17.70 -15.09
C PRO A 255 11.78 17.54 -14.64
N PHE A 256 12.65 17.15 -15.58
CA PHE A 256 14.10 17.01 -15.36
C PHE A 256 14.55 15.90 -14.39
N TRP A 257 13.64 15.07 -13.89
CA TRP A 257 13.97 13.94 -13.01
C TRP A 257 15.09 13.04 -13.56
N ASN A 258 14.98 12.63 -14.83
CA ASN A 258 15.99 11.80 -15.48
C ASN A 258 17.37 12.47 -15.51
N ALA A 259 17.42 13.78 -15.77
CA ALA A 259 18.68 14.53 -15.79
C ALA A 259 19.32 14.63 -14.40
N VAL A 260 18.51 14.77 -13.35
CA VAL A 260 18.98 14.74 -11.94
C VAL A 260 19.53 13.36 -11.59
N MET A 261 18.84 12.27 -11.97
CA MET A 261 19.33 10.90 -11.74
C MET A 261 20.64 10.62 -12.48
N ASP A 262 20.80 11.11 -13.72
CA ASP A 262 22.06 11.01 -14.47
C ASP A 262 23.21 11.80 -13.81
N LEU A 263 22.91 12.96 -13.20
CA LEU A 263 23.89 13.75 -12.45
C LEU A 263 24.31 13.03 -11.16
N LEU A 264 23.35 12.47 -10.42
CA LEU A 264 23.60 11.64 -9.24
C LEU A 264 24.49 10.46 -9.57
N GLU A 265 24.18 9.69 -10.62
CA GLU A 265 24.98 8.52 -11.01
C GLU A 265 26.41 8.91 -11.40
N ARG A 266 26.59 10.01 -12.13
CA ARG A 266 27.92 10.53 -12.48
C ARG A 266 28.69 11.01 -11.26
N HIS A 267 28.03 11.70 -10.34
CA HIS A 267 28.63 12.14 -9.08
C HIS A 267 29.14 10.93 -8.28
N TYR A 268 28.30 9.91 -8.10
CA TYR A 268 28.69 8.67 -7.43
C TYR A 268 29.84 7.94 -8.15
N LYS A 269 29.91 7.97 -9.48
CA LYS A 269 31.03 7.33 -10.20
C LYS A 269 32.34 8.12 -10.14
N SER A 270 32.26 9.45 -10.03
CA SER A 270 33.41 10.34 -10.25
C SER A 270 33.97 10.97 -8.98
N CYS A 271 33.16 11.05 -7.92
CA CYS A 271 33.46 11.80 -6.70
C CYS A 271 33.46 10.94 -5.43
N SER A 272 33.12 9.65 -5.54
CA SER A 272 33.17 8.67 -4.44
C SER A 272 34.55 8.07 -4.24
#